data_AF-C0GGJ8-F1
#
_entry.id   AF-C0GGJ8-F1
#
_cell.length_a   1.000
_cell.length_b   1.000
_cell.length_c   1.000
_cell.angle_alpha   90.00
_cell.angle_beta   90.00
_cell.angle_gamma   90.00
#
_symmetry.space_group_name_H-M   'P 1'
#
loop_
_entity.id
_entity.type
_entity.pdbx_description
1 polymer ?
#
loop_
_entity_poly.entity_id
_entity_poly.type
_entity_poly.pdbx_seq_one_letter_code
_entity_poly.pdbx_strand_id
1 'polypeptide(L)' 'MVTWSCPHCKFRMHSITDLRDTENITCLICEEKIPNPHYRRETFNPPPYIFAPR' A
#
# COMPACT_ATOMS: atom_id res chain seq x y z
N MET A 1 -4.73 5.05 -9.29
CA MET A 1 -5.78 5.55 -8.38
C MET A 1 -6.40 4.38 -7.64
N VAL A 2 -6.19 4.32 -6.33
CA VAL A 2 -6.66 3.23 -5.48
C VAL A 2 -7.86 3.75 -4.69
N THR A 3 -8.93 2.96 -4.63
CA THR A 3 -10.14 3.31 -3.89
C THR A 3 -10.37 2.26 -2.81
N TRP A 4 -10.59 2.70 -1.57
CA TRP A 4 -10.89 1.80 -0.45
C TRP A 4 -11.96 2.43 0.45
N SER A 5 -12.59 1.61 1.28
CA SER A 5 -13.58 2.07 2.26
C SER A 5 -13.01 1.89 3.66
N CYS A 6 -13.13 2.92 4.50
CA CYS A 6 -12.73 2.80 5.91
C CYS A 6 -13.70 1.87 6.66
N PRO A 7 -13.23 0.81 7.35
CA PRO A 7 -14.10 -0.07 8.13
C PRO A 7 -14.81 0.62 9.30
N HIS A 8 -14.24 1.71 9.83
CA HIS A 8 -14.78 2.41 11.00
C HIS A 8 -15.87 3.42 10.61
N CYS A 9 -15.56 4.36 9.72
CA CYS A 9 -16.51 5.41 9.32
C CYS A 9 -17.31 5.08 8.05
N LYS A 10 -17.02 3.95 7.38
CA LYS A 10 -17.60 3.53 6.08
C LYS A 10 -17.42 4.54 4.94
N PHE A 11 -16.60 5.56 5.15
CA PHE A 11 -16.32 6.57 4.13
C PHE A 11 -15.43 5.99 3.04
N ARG A 12 -15.75 6.32 1.78
CA ARG A 12 -14.99 5.88 0.62
C ARG A 12 -13.86 6.87 0.36
N MET A 13 -12.65 6.37 0.41
CA MET A 13 -11.43 7.14 0.21
C MET A 13 -10.82 6.80 -1.15
N HIS A 14 -10.20 7.80 -1.75
CA HIS A 14 -9.51 7.67 -3.02
C HIS A 14 -8.12 8.27 -2.87
N SER A 15 -7.09 7.54 -3.29
CA SER A 15 -5.74 8.08 -3.37
C SER A 15 -5.20 7.95 -4.78
N ILE A 16 -4.55 9.02 -5.22
CA ILE A 16 -3.93 9.13 -6.53
C ILE A 16 -2.63 8.33 -6.55
N THR A 17 -1.92 8.31 -5.41
CA THR A 17 -0.65 7.60 -5.23
C THR A 17 -0.85 6.09 -5.17
N ASP A 18 0.03 5.36 -5.82
CA ASP A 18 0.09 3.90 -5.70
C ASP A 18 0.65 3.56 -4.31
N LEU A 19 -0.22 3.04 -3.44
CA LEU A 19 0.10 2.76 -2.04
C LEU A 19 0.58 1.32 -1.81
N ARG A 20 1.00 0.60 -2.86
CA ARG A 20 1.37 -0.82 -2.73
C ARG A 20 2.53 -1.06 -1.77
N ASP A 21 3.40 -0.07 -1.59
CA ASP A 21 4.50 -0.08 -0.63
C ASP A 21 4.08 0.31 0.80
N THR A 22 2.90 0.90 0.95
CA THR A 22 2.39 1.39 2.24
C THR A 22 1.53 0.32 2.93
N GLU A 23 2.03 -0.26 4.02
CA GLU A 23 1.33 -1.31 4.77
C GLU A 23 0.06 -0.81 5.45
N ASN A 24 0.11 0.41 6.01
CA ASN A 24 -1.00 1.01 6.75
C ASN A 24 -1.33 2.40 6.21
N ILE A 25 -2.60 2.62 5.92
CA ILE A 25 -3.14 3.89 5.43
C ILE A 25 -3.94 4.56 6.55
N THR A 26 -3.81 5.86 6.71
CA THR A 26 -4.59 6.61 7.70
C THR A 26 -5.87 7.12 7.05
N CYS A 27 -7.01 6.89 7.71
CA CYS A 27 -8.26 7.50 7.29
C CYS A 27 -8.23 9.01 7.55
N LEU A 28 -8.47 9.84 6.55
CA LEU A 28 -8.49 11.31 6.72
C LEU A 28 -9.71 11.82 7.51
N ILE A 29 -10.71 10.97 7.74
CA ILE A 29 -11.95 11.32 8.43
C ILE A 29 -11.89 10.97 9.92
N CYS A 30 -11.48 9.75 10.26
CA CYS A 30 -11.38 9.29 11.64
C CYS A 30 -9.94 9.22 12.16
N GLU A 31 -8.96 9.63 11.35
CA GLU A 31 -7.52 9.63 11.66
C GLU A 31 -6.97 8.26 12.07
N GLU A 32 -7.71 7.21 11.75
CA GLU A 32 -7.42 5.87 12.20
C GLU A 32 -6.56 5.13 11.18
N LYS A 33 -5.58 4.38 11.67
CA LYS A 33 -4.71 3.55 10.83
C LYS A 33 -5.43 2.27 10.46
N ILE A 34 -5.71 2.13 9.17
CA ILE A 34 -6.35 0.96 8.58
C ILE A 34 -5.33 0.19 7.73
N PRO A 35 -5.39 -1.14 7.71
CA PRO A 35 -4.50 -1.94 6.88
C PRO A 35 -4.82 -1.66 5.42
N ASN A 36 -3.78 -1.44 4.61
CA ASN A 36 -3.97 -1.17 3.20
C ASN A 36 -4.31 -2.47 2.45
N PRO A 37 -5.52 -2.60 1.87
CA PRO A 37 -5.90 -3.82 1.14
C PRO A 37 -5.08 -4.04 -0.14
N HIS A 38 -4.40 -3.00 -0.63
CA HIS A 38 -3.54 -3.06 -1.80
C HIS A 38 -2.05 -3.13 -1.45
N TYR A 39 -1.71 -3.27 -0.17
CA TYR A 39 -0.34 -3.51 0.22
C TYR A 39 0.13 -4.82 -0.41
N ARG A 40 1.03 -4.67 -1.38
CA ARG A 40 1.71 -5.79 -1.99
C ARG A 40 3.14 -5.59 -1.58
N ARG A 41 3.63 -6.42 -0.65
CA ARG A 41 5.07 -6.60 -0.49
C ARG A 41 5.56 -6.95 -1.88
N GLU A 42 6.13 -5.99 -2.59
CA GLU A 42 7.05 -6.27 -3.66
C GLU A 42 8.13 -7.09 -2.97
N THR A 43 8.01 -8.41 -3.06
CA THR A 43 9.17 -9.27 -2.96
C THR A 43 10.09 -8.74 -4.03
N PHE A 44 11.01 -7.86 -3.63
CA PHE A 44 12.12 -7.43 -4.44
C PHE A 44 12.78 -8.74 -4.84
N ASN A 45 12.45 -9.22 -6.05
CA ASN A 45 13.11 -10.31 -6.70
C ASN A 45 14.26 -9.59 -7.40
N PRO A 46 15.42 -9.43 -6.74
CA PRO A 46 16.55 -8.84 -7.44
C PRO A 46 16.74 -9.69 -8.69
N PRO A 47 16.89 -9.06 -9.85
CA PRO A 47 17.13 -9.83 -11.04
C PRO A 47 18.36 -10.73 -10.85
N PRO A 48 18.38 -11.94 -11.44
CA PRO A 48 19.43 -12.93 -11.19
C PRO A 48 20.83 -12.52 -11.67
N TYR A 49 20.98 -11.33 -12.28
CA TYR A 49 22.21 -10.87 -12.91
C TYR A 49 23.19 -10.09 -12.00
N ILE A 50 22.92 -9.94 -10.70
CA ILE A 50 23.81 -9.18 -9.79
C ILE A 50 24.96 -10.04 -9.21
N PHE A 51 24.92 -11.37 -9.35
CA PHE A 51 25.99 -12.26 -8.88
C PHE A 51 26.83 -12.82 -10.03
N ALA A 52 27.50 -11.95 -10.78
CA ALA A 52 28.67 -12.37 -11.56
C ALA A 52 29.94 -11.95 -10.79
N PRO A 53 30.60 -12.87 -10.05
CA PRO A 53 31.91 -12.57 -9.50
C PRO A 53 32.90 -12.35 -10.66
N ARG A 54 33.61 -11.23 -10.62
CA ARG A 54 34.69 -10.88 -11.55
C ARG A 54 36.04 -11.16 -10.90
#